data_AF-A0A349F9N8-F1
#
_entry.id   AF-A0A349F9N8-F1
#
_cell.length_a   1.000
_cell.length_b   1.000
_cell.length_c   1.000
_cell.angle_alpha   90.00
_cell.angle_beta   90.00
_cell.angle_gamma   90.00
#
_symmetry.space_group_name_H-M   'P 1'
#
loop_
_entity.id
_entity.type
_entity.pdbx_description
1 polymer ?
#
loop_
_entity_poly.entity_id
_entity_poly.type
_entity_poly.pdbx_seq_one_letter_code
_entity_poly.pdbx_strand_id
1 'polypeptide(L)'
;GKRIATTYPQLLKAYMDKQGVPFSACMLTGSVEVAPRAGLSDAIADLVSTGATLEANGLKEAEVIFRSKATLIQRLGEFDKDKQELIEKLLTRMQGVQQAKESKYIMLHAPVDRLEQIKALLPGAEDPTVLPLSAEKQKVAVHLVSTENLFWETMEQLKELGASSILVLPIEKMME
;
A
#
# COMPACT_ATOMS: atom_id res chain seq x y z
N GLY A 1 -20.53 30.56 7.91
CA GLY A 1 -20.38 29.27 7.22
C GLY A 1 -20.99 28.18 8.07
N LYS A 2 -20.98 26.93 7.59
CA LYS A 2 -21.41 25.76 8.37
C LYS A 2 -20.38 25.46 9.48
N ARG A 3 -20.84 24.88 10.59
CA ARG A 3 -19.98 24.44 11.70
C ARG A 3 -19.48 23.02 11.43
N ILE A 4 -18.17 22.80 11.49
CA ILE A 4 -17.57 21.47 11.26
C ILE A 4 -16.77 21.06 12.49
N ALA A 5 -17.13 19.93 13.08
CA ALA A 5 -16.42 19.38 14.23
C ALA A 5 -15.21 18.54 13.77
N THR A 6 -14.07 18.70 14.44
CA THR A 6 -12.85 17.94 14.11
C THR A 6 -11.84 17.95 15.25
N THR A 7 -11.02 16.90 15.32
CA THR A 7 -9.78 16.83 16.10
C THR A 7 -8.58 17.41 15.32
N TYR A 8 -8.73 17.69 14.02
CA TYR A 8 -7.68 18.13 13.09
C TYR A 8 -7.98 19.52 12.45
N PRO A 9 -8.11 20.59 13.25
CA PRO A 9 -8.57 21.89 12.76
C PRO A 9 -7.65 22.50 11.69
N GLN A 10 -6.33 22.27 11.78
CA GLN A 10 -5.38 22.83 10.82
C GLN A 10 -5.44 22.12 9.45
N LEU A 11 -5.63 20.80 9.44
CA LEU A 11 -5.80 20.04 8.18
C LEU A 11 -7.11 20.43 7.50
N LEU A 12 -8.20 20.50 8.26
CA LEU A 12 -9.49 20.94 7.75
C LEU A 12 -9.41 22.39 7.21
N LYS A 13 -8.77 23.30 7.94
CA LYS A 13 -8.58 24.69 7.51
C LYS A 13 -7.82 24.76 6.19
N ALA A 14 -6.68 24.08 6.09
CA ALA A 14 -5.88 24.07 4.86
C ALA A 14 -6.67 23.55 3.65
N TYR A 15 -7.49 22.51 3.85
CA TYR A 15 -8.37 21.98 2.81
C TYR A 15 -9.46 23.01 2.43
N MET A 16 -10.18 23.57 3.40
CA MET A 16 -11.28 24.52 3.16
C MET A 16 -10.80 25.83 2.52
N ASP A 17 -9.65 26.34 2.94
CA ASP A 17 -9.01 27.52 2.36
C ASP A 17 -8.66 27.27 0.88
N LYS A 18 -8.15 26.08 0.55
CA LYS A 18 -7.86 25.67 -0.84
C LYS A 18 -9.14 25.59 -1.70
N GLN A 19 -10.26 25.19 -1.11
CA GLN A 19 -11.56 25.15 -1.80
C GLN A 19 -12.28 26.51 -1.82
N GLY A 20 -11.79 27.52 -1.10
CA GLY A 20 -12.46 28.81 -0.97
C GLY A 20 -13.80 28.73 -0.21
N VAL A 21 -13.98 27.72 0.65
CA VAL A 21 -15.24 27.46 1.36
C VAL A 21 -15.17 28.01 2.80
N PRO A 22 -16.01 28.99 3.17
CA PRO A 22 -16.02 29.52 4.53
C PRO A 22 -16.71 28.56 5.51
N PHE A 23 -16.03 28.25 6.62
CA PHE A 23 -16.53 27.37 7.67
C PHE A 23 -16.20 27.90 9.06
N SER A 24 -16.80 27.29 10.09
CA SER A 24 -16.44 27.53 11.49
C SER A 24 -16.01 26.21 12.12
N ALA A 25 -14.77 26.15 12.62
CA ALA A 25 -14.25 24.95 13.27
C ALA A 25 -14.83 24.78 14.69
N CYS A 26 -15.28 23.58 15.02
CA CYS A 26 -15.60 23.16 16.38
C CYS A 26 -14.55 22.11 16.79
N MET A 27 -13.54 22.53 17.56
CA MET A 27 -12.48 21.62 17.97
C MET A 27 -12.98 20.71 19.09
N LEU A 28 -12.83 19.40 18.89
CA LEU A 28 -13.13 18.37 19.89
C LEU A 28 -11.87 17.55 20.17
N THR A 29 -11.81 16.93 21.35
CA THR A 29 -10.70 16.06 21.76
C THR A 29 -10.96 14.58 21.45
N GLY A 30 -12.18 14.22 21.06
CA GLY A 30 -12.62 12.87 20.68
C GLY A 30 -14.14 12.82 20.47
N SER A 31 -14.64 11.65 20.08
CA SER A 31 -16.08 11.39 19.84
C SER A 31 -16.73 12.43 18.92
N VAL A 32 -16.05 12.76 17.82
CA VAL A 32 -16.44 13.80 16.86
C VAL A 32 -17.77 13.44 16.20
N GLU A 33 -18.01 12.14 16.00
CA GLU A 33 -19.21 11.55 15.41
C GLU A 33 -20.52 11.91 16.13
N VAL A 34 -20.45 12.28 17.42
CA VAL A 34 -21.63 12.67 18.22
C VAL A 34 -22.01 14.14 17.99
N ALA A 35 -21.08 14.97 17.51
CA ALA A 35 -21.24 16.43 17.43
C ALA A 35 -22.45 16.87 16.60
N PRO A 36 -22.78 16.25 15.44
CA PRO A 36 -23.99 16.60 14.69
C PRO A 36 -25.27 16.31 15.46
N ARG A 37 -25.37 15.12 16.07
CA ARG A 37 -26.55 14.70 16.84
C ARG A 37 -26.74 15.52 18.11
N ALA A 38 -25.65 16.00 18.71
CA ALA A 38 -25.67 16.91 19.86
C ALA A 38 -25.92 18.38 19.49
N GLY A 39 -26.07 18.72 18.19
CA GLY A 39 -26.32 20.09 17.73
C GLY A 39 -25.09 21.02 17.78
N LEU A 40 -23.90 20.45 18.01
CA LEU A 40 -22.64 21.19 18.11
C LEU A 40 -22.08 21.58 16.74
N SER A 41 -22.29 20.75 15.72
CA SER A 41 -21.84 21.00 14.35
C SER A 41 -22.88 20.61 13.30
N ASP A 42 -22.72 21.11 12.09
CA ASP A 42 -23.49 20.70 10.91
C ASP A 42 -22.87 19.48 10.21
N ALA A 43 -21.55 19.32 10.33
CA ALA A 43 -20.78 18.22 9.75
C ALA A 43 -19.56 17.89 10.64
N ILE A 44 -18.84 16.84 10.27
CA ILE A 44 -17.58 16.44 10.91
C ILE A 44 -16.47 16.27 9.87
N ALA A 45 -15.22 16.41 10.32
CA ALA A 45 -14.04 15.95 9.60
C ALA A 45 -13.21 15.10 10.55
N ASP A 46 -13.15 13.79 10.29
CA ASP A 46 -12.51 12.82 11.18
C ASP A 46 -11.85 11.69 10.38
N LEU A 47 -11.07 10.87 11.06
CA LEU A 47 -10.43 9.69 10.48
C LEU A 47 -11.47 8.61 10.15
N VAL A 48 -11.35 8.04 8.95
CA VAL A 48 -12.20 6.94 8.47
C VAL A 48 -11.30 5.80 7.98
N SER A 49 -11.68 4.56 8.30
CA SER A 49 -11.06 3.35 7.77
C SER A 49 -12.12 2.42 7.17
N THR A 50 -12.90 1.72 8.00
CA THR A 50 -13.97 0.82 7.53
C THR A 50 -15.32 1.52 7.34
N GLY A 51 -15.48 2.76 7.85
CA GLY A 51 -16.74 3.50 7.81
C GLY A 51 -17.75 3.16 8.91
N ALA A 52 -17.54 2.09 9.68
CA ALA A 52 -18.51 1.60 10.68
C ALA A 52 -18.93 2.66 11.72
N THR A 53 -18.00 3.49 12.19
CA THR A 53 -18.29 4.55 13.17
C THR A 53 -19.21 5.63 12.60
N LEU A 54 -19.07 5.96 11.30
CA LEU A 54 -19.94 6.94 10.64
C LEU A 54 -21.36 6.40 10.55
N GLU A 55 -21.50 5.17 10.05
CA GLU A 55 -22.81 4.52 9.87
C GLU A 55 -23.57 4.39 11.20
N ALA A 56 -22.88 3.96 12.26
CA ALA A 56 -23.45 3.86 13.61
C ALA A 56 -24.00 5.19 14.15
N ASN A 57 -23.52 6.33 13.63
CA ASN A 57 -23.95 7.66 14.00
C ASN A 57 -24.84 8.35 12.94
N GLY A 58 -25.31 7.60 11.93
CA GLY A 58 -26.15 8.12 10.86
C GLY A 58 -25.42 9.10 9.94
N LEU A 59 -24.09 9.00 9.86
CA LEU A 59 -23.23 9.80 9.01
C LEU A 59 -22.81 8.99 7.78
N LYS A 60 -22.45 9.70 6.71
CA LYS A 60 -21.87 9.11 5.49
C LYS A 60 -20.62 9.88 5.10
N GLU A 61 -19.67 9.18 4.51
CA GLU A 61 -18.50 9.81 3.92
C GLU A 61 -18.94 10.69 2.75
N ALA A 62 -18.45 11.93 2.73
CA ALA A 62 -18.75 12.90 1.67
C ALA A 62 -17.53 13.13 0.79
N GLU A 63 -16.37 13.41 1.40
CA GLU A 63 -15.15 13.71 0.68
C GLU A 63 -13.90 13.39 1.50
N VAL A 64 -12.88 12.86 0.83
CA VAL A 64 -11.57 12.60 1.43
C VAL A 64 -10.71 13.86 1.35
N ILE A 65 -10.49 14.50 2.50
CA ILE A 65 -9.67 15.74 2.58
C ILE A 65 -8.17 15.47 2.68
N PHE A 66 -7.77 14.30 3.21
CA PHE A 66 -6.38 13.91 3.41
C PHE A 66 -6.23 12.40 3.50
N ARG A 67 -5.22 11.83 2.83
CA ARG A 67 -4.85 10.40 2.95
C ARG A 67 -3.58 10.30 3.78
N SER A 68 -3.66 9.60 4.91
CA SER A 68 -2.55 9.44 5.84
C SER A 68 -1.93 8.05 5.76
N LYS A 69 -0.63 7.98 6.01
CA LYS A 69 0.12 6.73 6.21
C LYS A 69 1.18 6.94 7.29
N ALA A 70 1.57 5.86 7.98
CA ALA A 70 2.72 5.92 8.87
C ALA A 70 3.98 6.27 8.05
N THR A 71 4.80 7.18 8.57
CA THR A 71 6.05 7.61 7.94
C THR A 71 7.14 7.70 8.99
N LEU A 72 8.39 7.46 8.57
CA LEU A 72 9.56 7.76 9.38
C LEU A 72 9.93 9.24 9.17
N ILE A 73 10.16 9.98 10.25
CA ILE A 73 10.58 11.38 10.21
C ILE A 73 11.94 11.53 10.90
N GLN A 74 12.76 12.45 10.41
CA GLN A 74 14.02 12.84 11.03
C GLN A 74 14.05 14.34 11.29
N ARG A 75 14.77 14.75 12.35
CA ARG A 75 15.03 16.16 12.64
C ARG A 75 15.92 16.75 11.54
N LEU A 76 15.67 18.01 11.17
CA LEU A 76 16.57 18.78 10.30
C LEU A 76 17.89 19.13 11.00
N GLY A 77 18.98 19.14 10.25
CA GLY A 77 20.33 19.44 10.72
C GLY A 77 21.21 18.21 10.84
N GLU A 78 22.44 18.40 11.32
CA GLU A 78 23.44 17.34 11.36
C GLU A 78 23.26 16.39 12.56
N PHE A 79 23.71 15.16 12.35
CA PHE A 79 23.80 14.10 13.35
C PHE A 79 25.26 13.68 13.51
N ASP A 80 25.60 13.22 14.72
CA ASP A 80 26.87 12.55 14.96
C ASP A 80 26.98 11.33 14.02
N LYS A 81 28.20 11.03 13.56
CA LYS A 81 28.47 9.97 12.59
C LYS A 81 27.82 8.63 12.98
N ASP A 82 27.97 8.20 14.23
CA ASP A 82 27.42 6.93 14.71
C ASP A 82 25.89 6.86 14.62
N LYS A 83 25.20 8.00 14.82
CA LYS A 83 23.73 8.08 14.67
C LYS A 83 23.33 8.05 13.20
N GLN A 84 24.08 8.73 12.34
CA GLN A 84 23.84 8.73 10.90
C GLN A 84 23.95 7.30 10.33
N GLU A 85 25.00 6.57 10.69
CA GLU A 85 25.19 5.16 10.30
C GLU A 85 24.04 4.26 10.80
N LEU A 86 23.56 4.49 12.03
CA LEU A 86 22.42 3.74 12.56
C LEU A 86 21.10 4.05 11.83
N ILE A 87 20.87 5.33 11.48
CA ILE A 87 19.71 5.76 10.71
C ILE A 87 19.71 5.09 9.33
N GLU A 88 20.84 5.11 8.63
CA GLU A 88 21.01 4.47 7.32
C GLU A 88 20.76 2.96 7.42
N LYS A 89 21.34 2.30 8.43
CA LYS A 89 21.11 0.88 8.68
C LYS A 89 19.65 0.54 8.97
N LEU A 90 18.93 1.40 9.70
CA LEU A 90 17.51 1.23 9.97
C LEU A 90 16.69 1.43 8.69
N LEU A 91 17.00 2.45 7.90
CA LEU A 91 16.33 2.74 6.63
C LEU A 91 16.44 1.58 5.66
N THR A 92 17.64 1.03 5.44
CA THR A 92 17.86 -0.14 4.58
C THR A 92 17.02 -1.33 5.04
N ARG A 93 16.96 -1.58 6.36
CA ARG A 93 16.15 -2.69 6.91
C ARG A 93 14.64 -2.46 6.73
N MET A 94 14.17 -1.24 6.95
CA MET A 94 12.75 -0.91 6.77
C MET A 94 12.34 -1.01 5.30
N GLN A 95 13.20 -0.57 4.38
CA GLN A 95 12.99 -0.72 2.94
C GLN A 95 12.91 -2.19 2.55
N GLY A 96 13.89 -3.01 2.96
CA GLY A 96 13.90 -4.45 2.67
C GLY A 96 12.68 -5.21 3.22
N VAL A 97 12.14 -4.79 4.37
CA VAL A 97 10.90 -5.36 4.92
C VAL A 97 9.66 -4.88 4.15
N GLN A 98 9.60 -3.61 3.75
CA GLN A 98 8.49 -3.10 2.95
C GLN A 98 8.44 -3.76 1.57
N GLN A 99 9.59 -3.86 0.89
CA GLN A 99 9.70 -4.49 -0.41
C GLN A 99 9.31 -5.97 -0.34
N ALA A 100 9.80 -6.72 0.66
CA ALA A 100 9.43 -8.12 0.85
C ALA A 100 7.91 -8.34 1.05
N LYS A 101 7.22 -7.41 1.71
CA LYS A 101 5.78 -7.51 1.95
C LYS A 101 4.99 -7.40 0.64
N GLU A 102 5.43 -6.54 -0.27
CA GLU A 102 4.78 -6.28 -1.56
C GLU A 102 5.22 -7.28 -2.63
N SER A 103 6.44 -7.83 -2.52
CA SER A 103 6.96 -8.84 -3.43
C SER A 103 6.45 -10.25 -3.14
N LYS A 104 6.47 -11.12 -4.15
CA LYS A 104 6.18 -12.55 -4.04
C LYS A 104 7.21 -13.36 -4.80
N TYR A 105 7.59 -14.51 -4.25
CA TYR A 105 8.39 -15.46 -4.98
C TYR A 105 7.46 -16.38 -5.76
N ILE A 106 7.61 -16.40 -7.08
CA ILE A 106 6.76 -17.16 -7.99
C ILE A 106 7.59 -18.29 -8.60
N MET A 107 7.05 -19.50 -8.51
CA MET A 107 7.56 -20.67 -9.22
C MET A 107 6.47 -21.20 -10.13
N LEU A 108 6.82 -21.54 -11.37
CA LEU A 108 5.89 -22.15 -12.31
C LEU A 108 6.65 -23.02 -13.31
N HIS A 109 5.92 -23.93 -13.95
CA HIS A 109 6.40 -24.60 -15.16
C HIS A 109 5.87 -23.87 -16.39
N ALA A 110 6.76 -23.53 -17.31
CA ALA A 110 6.46 -22.80 -18.54
C ALA A 110 6.88 -23.60 -19.78
N PRO A 111 6.11 -23.57 -20.88
CA PRO A 111 6.58 -24.00 -22.19
C PRO A 111 7.76 -23.16 -22.66
N VAL A 112 8.79 -23.78 -23.23
CA VAL A 112 10.02 -23.09 -23.66
C VAL A 112 9.73 -22.04 -24.75
N ASP A 113 8.80 -22.33 -25.66
CA ASP A 113 8.40 -21.45 -26.77
C ASP A 113 7.57 -20.22 -26.33
N ARG A 114 7.07 -20.22 -25.08
CA ARG A 114 6.22 -19.16 -24.52
C ARG A 114 6.88 -18.36 -23.41
N LEU A 115 8.17 -18.62 -23.14
CA LEU A 115 8.89 -18.03 -22.02
C LEU A 115 8.88 -16.50 -22.05
N GLU A 116 9.14 -15.87 -23.19
CA GLU A 116 9.16 -14.40 -23.31
C GLU A 116 7.80 -13.76 -23.02
N GLN A 117 6.70 -14.42 -23.41
CA GLN A 117 5.35 -13.94 -23.12
C GLN A 117 5.04 -14.07 -21.62
N ILE A 118 5.49 -15.15 -20.99
CA ILE A 118 5.35 -15.36 -19.54
C ILE A 118 6.18 -14.36 -18.75
N LYS A 119 7.43 -14.07 -19.19
CA LYS A 119 8.27 -13.03 -18.59
C LYS A 119 7.60 -11.66 -18.64
N ALA A 120 6.97 -11.31 -19.76
CA ALA A 120 6.28 -10.02 -19.90
C ALA A 120 5.08 -9.85 -18.95
N LEU A 121 4.42 -10.94 -18.56
CA LEU A 121 3.30 -10.92 -17.60
C LEU A 121 3.76 -10.85 -16.14
N LEU A 122 5.03 -11.15 -15.89
CA LEU A 122 5.60 -11.26 -14.56
C LEU A 122 6.79 -10.30 -14.42
N PRO A 123 6.53 -8.99 -14.29
CA PRO A 123 7.60 -8.04 -14.01
C PRO A 123 8.28 -8.43 -12.70
N GLY A 124 9.57 -8.71 -12.81
CA GLY A 124 10.42 -9.10 -11.69
C GLY A 124 11.53 -8.08 -11.44
N ALA A 125 12.15 -8.17 -10.26
CA ALA A 125 13.30 -7.35 -9.91
C ALA A 125 14.53 -7.66 -10.81
N GLU A 126 14.65 -8.92 -11.24
CA GLU A 126 15.74 -9.42 -12.09
C GLU A 126 15.20 -10.36 -13.19
N ASP A 127 16.05 -10.77 -14.13
CA ASP A 127 15.67 -11.78 -15.13
C ASP A 127 15.35 -13.12 -14.45
N PRO A 128 14.25 -13.81 -14.82
CA PRO A 128 13.87 -15.06 -14.17
C PRO A 128 14.93 -16.15 -14.30
N THR A 129 15.12 -16.91 -13.22
CA THR A 129 15.93 -18.12 -13.25
C THR A 129 15.17 -19.24 -13.96
N VAL A 130 15.79 -19.85 -14.96
CA VAL A 130 15.19 -20.90 -15.79
C VAL A 130 15.95 -22.21 -15.59
N LEU A 131 15.24 -23.25 -15.17
CA LEU A 131 15.79 -24.57 -14.87
C LEU A 131 15.15 -25.63 -15.77
N PRO A 132 15.94 -26.51 -16.41
CA PRO A 132 15.40 -27.61 -17.21
C PRO A 132 14.73 -28.66 -16.30
N LEU A 133 13.60 -29.21 -16.76
CA LEU A 133 12.94 -30.34 -16.08
C LEU A 133 13.59 -31.66 -16.49
N SER A 134 13.62 -32.63 -15.56
CA SER A 134 14.26 -33.93 -15.78
C SER A 134 13.55 -34.80 -16.81
N ALA A 135 12.21 -34.78 -16.83
CA ALA A 135 11.40 -35.68 -17.66
C ALA A 135 10.82 -35.01 -18.93
N GLU A 136 10.63 -33.69 -18.94
CA GLU A 136 9.88 -32.99 -19.98
C GLU A 136 10.73 -31.88 -20.62
N LYS A 137 11.27 -32.13 -21.83
CA LYS A 137 12.17 -31.19 -22.52
C LYS A 137 11.49 -29.94 -23.09
N GLN A 138 10.16 -29.96 -23.21
CA GLN A 138 9.39 -28.84 -23.75
C GLN A 138 8.96 -27.84 -22.68
N LYS A 139 9.27 -28.12 -21.40
CA LYS A 139 8.97 -27.24 -20.27
C LYS A 139 10.21 -26.97 -19.44
N VAL A 140 10.19 -25.81 -18.79
CA VAL A 140 11.19 -25.36 -17.84
C VAL A 140 10.51 -24.93 -16.54
N ALA A 141 11.20 -25.08 -15.42
CA ALA A 141 10.81 -24.41 -14.19
C ALA A 141 11.35 -22.97 -14.25
N VAL A 142 10.47 -22.01 -13.97
CA VAL A 142 10.78 -20.58 -13.93
C VAL A 142 10.60 -20.10 -12.51
N HIS A 143 11.64 -19.46 -11.98
CA HIS A 143 11.70 -18.91 -10.64
C HIS A 143 11.97 -17.42 -10.74
N LEU A 144 11.13 -16.60 -10.09
CA LEU A 144 11.34 -15.16 -10.06
C LEU A 144 10.79 -14.53 -8.77
N VAL A 145 11.26 -13.32 -8.50
CA VAL A 145 10.64 -12.43 -7.52
C VAL A 145 9.84 -11.39 -8.29
N SER A 146 8.52 -11.39 -8.14
CA SER A 146 7.68 -10.31 -8.67
C SER A 146 7.60 -9.19 -7.65
N THR A 147 7.79 -7.95 -8.10
CA THR A 147 7.74 -6.73 -7.27
C THR A 147 6.33 -6.23 -6.99
N GLU A 148 5.33 -6.89 -7.58
CA GLU A 148 3.93 -6.53 -7.45
C GLU A 148 3.10 -7.73 -6.96
N ASN A 149 1.93 -7.45 -6.41
CA ASN A 149 1.00 -8.51 -6.05
C ASN A 149 0.50 -9.20 -7.32
N LEU A 150 0.65 -10.53 -7.39
CA LEU A 150 0.08 -11.32 -8.47
C LEU A 150 -1.45 -11.36 -8.34
N PHE A 151 -2.14 -10.78 -9.31
CA PHE A 151 -3.60 -10.82 -9.35
C PHE A 151 -4.11 -12.13 -9.97
N TRP A 152 -5.36 -12.48 -9.68
CA TRP A 152 -6.02 -13.65 -10.26
C TRP A 152 -6.03 -13.60 -11.79
N GLU A 153 -6.27 -12.42 -12.38
CA GLU A 153 -6.24 -12.19 -13.83
C GLU A 153 -4.88 -12.58 -14.44
N THR A 154 -3.76 -12.25 -13.77
CA THR A 154 -2.42 -12.63 -14.24
C THR A 154 -2.23 -14.15 -14.17
N MET A 155 -2.73 -14.82 -13.13
CA MET A 155 -2.65 -16.28 -13.03
C MET A 155 -3.44 -16.99 -14.13
N GLU A 156 -4.60 -16.44 -14.51
CA GLU A 156 -5.41 -16.95 -15.61
C GLU A 156 -4.70 -16.80 -16.95
N GLN A 157 -4.13 -15.62 -17.23
CA GLN A 157 -3.32 -15.38 -18.44
C GLN A 157 -2.11 -16.31 -18.54
N LEU A 158 -1.40 -16.54 -17.43
CA LEU A 158 -0.29 -17.50 -17.38
C LEU A 158 -0.76 -18.92 -17.76
N LYS A 159 -1.92 -19.33 -17.26
CA LYS A 159 -2.50 -20.64 -17.55
C LYS A 159 -2.92 -20.77 -19.01
N GLU A 160 -3.46 -19.71 -19.61
CA GLU A 160 -3.77 -19.66 -21.05
C GLU A 160 -2.51 -19.80 -21.93
N LEU A 161 -1.37 -19.29 -21.47
CA LEU A 161 -0.07 -19.48 -22.11
C LEU A 161 0.56 -20.86 -21.86
N GLY A 162 -0.14 -21.75 -21.15
CA GLY A 162 0.32 -23.12 -20.89
C GLY A 162 1.17 -23.26 -19.63
N ALA A 163 1.24 -22.23 -18.78
CA ALA A 163 1.90 -22.36 -17.49
C ALA A 163 1.14 -23.34 -16.58
N SER A 164 1.90 -24.08 -15.76
CA SER A 164 1.36 -25.06 -14.81
C SER A 164 2.14 -25.04 -13.51
N SER A 165 1.61 -25.68 -12.47
CA SER A 165 2.25 -25.76 -11.14
C SER A 165 2.66 -24.39 -10.59
N ILE A 166 1.82 -23.37 -10.81
CA ILE A 166 2.07 -22.00 -10.34
C ILE A 166 1.96 -21.97 -8.82
N LEU A 167 3.04 -21.57 -8.16
CA LEU A 167 3.16 -21.42 -6.72
C LEU A 167 3.57 -19.99 -6.40
N VAL A 168 2.90 -19.40 -5.42
CA VAL A 168 3.18 -18.04 -4.93
C VAL A 168 3.56 -18.15 -3.45
N LEU A 169 4.80 -17.82 -3.13
CA LEU A 169 5.33 -17.88 -1.78
C LEU A 169 5.55 -16.45 -1.22
N PRO A 170 5.24 -16.22 0.07
CA PRO A 170 5.56 -14.96 0.72
C PRO A 170 7.07 -14.82 0.90
N ILE A 171 7.57 -13.58 0.81
CA ILE A 171 8.96 -13.24 1.13
C ILE A 171 8.95 -12.53 2.48
N GLU A 172 9.75 -13.00 3.44
CA GLU A 172 9.81 -12.36 4.76
C GLU A 172 10.70 -11.11 4.77
N LYS A 173 11.84 -11.19 4.08
CA LYS A 173 12.85 -10.13 3.98
C LYS A 173 13.55 -10.23 2.64
N MET A 174 13.84 -9.08 2.06
CA MET A 174 14.60 -8.96 0.82
C MET A 174 15.65 -7.85 1.00
N MET A 175 16.78 -7.99 0.33
CA MET A 175 17.84 -6.99 0.32
C MET A 175 18.42 -6.97 -1.09
N GLU A 176 18.45 -5.79 -1.67
CA GLU A 176 19.09 -5.48 -2.96
C GLU A 176 20.33 -4.61 -2.70
#